data_AF-A0A3B0BVW3-F1
#
_entry.id   AF-A0A3B0BVW3-F1
#
_cell.length_a   1.000
_cell.length_b   1.000
_cell.length_c   1.000
_cell.angle_alpha   90.00
_cell.angle_beta   90.00
_cell.angle_gamma   90.00
#
_symmetry.space_group_name_H-M   'P 1'
#
loop_
_entity.id
_entity.type
_entity.pdbx_description
1 polymer ?
#
loop_
_entity_poly.entity_id
_entity_poly.type
_entity_poly.pdbx_seq_one_letter_code
_entity_poly.pdbx_strand_id
1 'polypeptide(L)'
;MSADVLPATVDWPLFDCVQVNLALLADRLHGAGTHLNLGAVLRFRPAPGLGGLPTVERSAEEQIADAAPALGLTVQDLRTTAAGESVRPAPGRYVIADAYHLPWVPYFGQRHMDHSFLLETAADGSAVAVDGYHNETPWGSARPVSHPLSPAQLAAAVPGPALVATLGPAGGPLTAPRPGLDLADEETTDRYVAAYAEHPDRAAALDRLTLETWLLARSRKLHARFLTARGLLADLAAEEEAAAHVKAWESLAESVYLAYRRVERGRPEPRELSTRLAGQLRRDREVFGTAEPRTPQQGPDDRPAVPAALRERVAAVAAAVLRTDPAALLDGQPLAAVPGFTSFRVVEIVERLERELSVEFAADDLVPEHLHHIDGICRIVLRALPTGTARPPARPAARTGVN
;
A
#
# COMPACT_ATOMS: atom_id res chain seq x y z
N MET A 1 -27.30 -8.19 16.68
CA MET A 1 -26.24 -7.17 16.77
C MET A 1 -26.65 -6.05 15.83
N SER A 2 -26.66 -4.79 16.28
CA SER A 2 -27.12 -3.67 15.44
C SER A 2 -26.11 -3.41 14.32
N ALA A 3 -26.57 -3.36 13.07
CA ALA A 3 -25.74 -3.15 11.88
C ALA A 3 -25.18 -1.71 11.74
N ASP A 4 -25.53 -0.81 12.66
CA ASP A 4 -25.49 0.64 12.41
C ASP A 4 -24.18 1.36 12.73
N VAL A 5 -23.15 0.69 13.27
CA VAL A 5 -21.88 1.39 13.56
C VAL A 5 -20.68 0.53 13.16
N LEU A 6 -19.94 1.00 12.15
CA LEU A 6 -18.58 0.52 11.89
C LEU A 6 -17.72 0.87 13.12
N PRO A 7 -17.00 -0.09 13.73
CA PRO A 7 -16.16 0.19 14.89
C PRO A 7 -15.12 1.26 14.53
N ALA A 8 -15.05 2.34 15.30
CA ALA A 8 -14.05 3.39 15.11
C ALA A 8 -12.60 2.93 15.39
N THR A 9 -12.43 1.70 15.87
CA THR A 9 -11.17 1.16 16.41
C THR A 9 -10.33 0.38 15.41
N VAL A 10 -10.83 0.07 14.21
CA VAL A 10 -10.08 -0.66 13.20
C VAL A 10 -9.19 0.31 12.42
N ASP A 11 -7.86 0.11 12.46
CA ASP A 11 -6.88 0.85 11.64
C ASP A 11 -6.95 0.30 10.20
N TRP A 12 -7.97 0.75 9.45
CA TRP A 12 -8.34 0.24 8.12
C TRP A 12 -7.17 0.11 7.12
N PRO A 13 -6.21 1.06 7.05
CA PRO A 13 -5.07 0.94 6.16
C PRO A 13 -4.16 -0.27 6.39
N LEU A 14 -4.30 -1.00 7.50
CA LEU A 14 -3.50 -2.20 7.79
C LEU A 14 -3.86 -3.42 6.92
N PHE A 15 -5.08 -3.48 6.41
CA PHE A 15 -5.67 -4.72 5.91
C PHE A 15 -5.99 -4.67 4.43
N ASP A 16 -5.67 -5.74 3.70
CA ASP A 16 -6.19 -5.96 2.36
C ASP A 16 -7.72 -6.17 2.33
N CYS A 17 -8.28 -6.33 1.13
CA CYS A 17 -9.73 -6.45 0.94
C CYS A 17 -10.32 -7.70 1.58
N VAL A 18 -9.55 -8.77 1.82
CA VAL A 18 -10.03 -10.01 2.46
C VAL A 18 -9.93 -9.87 3.98
N GLN A 19 -8.80 -9.43 4.48
CA GLN A 19 -8.51 -9.34 5.91
C GLN A 19 -9.42 -8.35 6.65
N VAL A 20 -9.75 -7.21 6.03
CA VAL A 20 -10.41 -6.09 6.72
C VAL A 20 -11.80 -6.45 7.26
N ASN A 21 -12.55 -7.28 6.52
CA ASN A 21 -13.90 -7.68 6.91
C ASN A 21 -13.89 -8.83 7.92
N LEU A 22 -12.82 -9.64 7.94
CA LEU A 22 -12.56 -10.60 9.02
C LEU A 22 -12.17 -9.88 10.32
N ALA A 23 -11.31 -8.86 10.22
CA ALA A 23 -10.92 -7.99 11.33
C ALA A 23 -12.14 -7.32 11.97
N LEU A 24 -13.05 -6.77 11.16
CA LEU A 24 -14.31 -6.21 11.61
C LEU A 24 -15.16 -7.20 12.40
N LEU A 25 -15.36 -8.39 11.85
CA LEU A 25 -16.15 -9.43 12.48
C LEU A 25 -15.55 -9.85 13.82
N ALA A 26 -14.22 -10.03 13.87
CA ALA A 26 -13.53 -10.44 15.08
C ALA A 26 -13.63 -9.39 16.20
N ASP A 27 -13.44 -8.10 15.88
CA ASP A 27 -13.57 -7.02 16.86
C ASP A 27 -14.99 -6.90 17.42
N ARG A 28 -16.01 -7.12 16.58
CA ARG A 28 -17.43 -7.13 17.02
C ARG A 28 -17.72 -8.28 17.99
N LEU A 29 -17.10 -9.44 17.78
CA LEU A 29 -17.36 -10.65 18.56
C LEU A 29 -16.54 -10.72 19.84
N HIS A 30 -15.28 -10.29 19.79
CA HIS A 30 -14.29 -10.53 20.85
C HIS A 30 -13.72 -9.25 21.47
N GLY A 31 -14.14 -8.09 20.97
CA GLY A 31 -13.71 -6.78 21.46
C GLY A 31 -12.58 -6.17 20.63
N ALA A 32 -12.39 -4.86 20.82
CA ALA A 32 -11.45 -4.04 20.06
C ALA A 32 -10.01 -4.56 20.15
N GLY A 33 -9.31 -4.56 19.00
CA GLY A 33 -7.91 -4.98 18.91
C GLY A 33 -7.72 -6.48 18.69
N THR A 34 -8.80 -7.27 18.65
CA THR A 34 -8.73 -8.69 18.28
C THR A 34 -8.19 -8.86 16.85
N HIS A 35 -8.54 -7.94 15.95
CA HIS A 35 -8.03 -7.91 14.58
C HIS A 35 -6.50 -7.94 14.46
N LEU A 36 -5.77 -7.40 15.44
CA LEU A 36 -4.30 -7.39 15.41
C LEU A 36 -3.71 -8.79 15.44
N ASN A 37 -4.46 -9.80 15.89
CA ASN A 37 -4.02 -11.20 15.84
C ASN A 37 -3.73 -11.70 14.41
N LEU A 38 -4.28 -11.06 13.37
CA LEU A 38 -3.90 -11.33 11.97
C LEU A 38 -2.42 -11.03 11.69
N GLY A 39 -1.83 -10.12 12.48
CA GLY A 39 -0.40 -9.79 12.42
C GLY A 39 0.50 -10.74 13.18
N ALA A 40 -0.01 -11.82 13.79
CA ALA A 40 0.84 -12.68 14.62
C ALA A 40 1.98 -13.35 13.87
N VAL A 41 1.75 -13.74 12.61
CA VAL A 41 2.76 -14.37 11.77
C VAL A 41 3.13 -13.47 10.61
N LEU A 42 4.39 -13.02 10.57
CA LEU A 42 4.92 -12.37 9.37
C LEU A 42 5.34 -13.42 8.36
N ARG A 43 4.69 -13.41 7.19
CA ARG A 43 4.91 -14.39 6.13
C ARG A 43 5.55 -13.76 4.90
N PHE A 44 6.47 -14.52 4.30
CA PHE A 44 6.98 -14.33 2.94
C PHE A 44 7.19 -15.71 2.32
N ARG A 45 6.19 -16.20 1.59
CA ARG A 45 6.19 -17.50 0.92
C ARG A 45 5.71 -17.31 -0.51
N PRO A 46 6.57 -16.81 -1.41
CA PRO A 46 6.17 -16.59 -2.79
C PRO A 46 5.81 -17.92 -3.46
N ALA A 47 4.68 -17.95 -4.14
CA ALA A 47 4.18 -19.04 -4.95
C ALA A 47 4.31 -18.68 -6.45
N PRO A 48 4.25 -19.65 -7.37
CA PRO A 48 4.13 -19.35 -8.79
C PRO A 48 2.89 -18.48 -9.07
N GLY A 49 3.06 -17.40 -9.82
CA GLY A 49 1.96 -16.53 -10.24
C GLY A 49 1.82 -16.47 -11.76
N LEU A 50 0.98 -15.54 -12.22
CA LEU A 50 0.67 -15.37 -13.64
C LEU A 50 1.87 -14.83 -14.42
N GLY A 51 2.01 -15.26 -15.68
CA GLY A 51 3.09 -14.78 -16.56
C GLY A 51 4.51 -15.15 -16.11
N GLY A 52 4.66 -16.11 -15.20
CA GLY A 52 5.97 -16.48 -14.65
C GLY A 52 6.47 -15.54 -13.55
N LEU A 53 5.66 -14.56 -13.14
CA LEU A 53 5.97 -13.68 -12.01
C LEU A 53 5.47 -14.32 -10.71
N PRO A 54 6.33 -14.57 -9.70
CA PRO A 54 5.92 -15.17 -8.45
C PRO A 54 5.08 -14.20 -7.61
N THR A 55 4.21 -14.73 -6.75
CA THR A 55 3.32 -13.92 -5.94
C THR A 55 3.28 -14.32 -4.47
N VAL A 56 3.14 -13.33 -3.59
CA VAL A 56 2.85 -13.50 -2.16
C VAL A 56 1.34 -13.44 -1.85
N GLU A 57 0.51 -13.15 -2.86
CA GLU A 57 -0.93 -13.21 -2.76
C GLU A 57 -1.39 -14.64 -2.51
N ARG A 58 -2.31 -14.80 -1.57
CA ARG A 58 -2.90 -16.09 -1.21
C ARG A 58 -4.33 -16.14 -1.67
N SER A 59 -4.81 -17.34 -1.98
CA SER A 59 -6.23 -17.52 -2.27
C SER A 59 -7.08 -17.08 -1.09
N ALA A 60 -8.30 -16.63 -1.38
CA ALA A 60 -9.28 -16.27 -0.38
C ALA A 60 -9.51 -17.37 0.66
N GLU A 61 -9.63 -18.61 0.21
CA GLU A 61 -9.86 -19.79 1.04
C GLU A 61 -8.71 -19.99 2.04
N GLU A 62 -7.46 -19.90 1.58
CA GLU A 62 -6.27 -19.99 2.42
C GLU A 62 -6.19 -18.85 3.44
N GLN A 63 -6.56 -17.63 3.03
CA GLN A 63 -6.61 -16.49 3.93
C GLN A 63 -7.67 -16.67 5.02
N ILE A 64 -8.87 -17.11 4.68
CA ILE A 64 -9.95 -17.40 5.64
C ILE A 64 -9.53 -18.52 6.59
N ALA A 65 -8.96 -19.61 6.05
CA ALA A 65 -8.55 -20.77 6.83
C ALA A 65 -7.48 -20.41 7.88
N ASP A 66 -6.52 -19.55 7.54
CA ASP A 66 -5.48 -19.09 8.48
C ASP A 66 -6.00 -18.03 9.46
N ALA A 67 -6.82 -17.09 8.97
CA ALA A 67 -7.31 -15.96 9.75
C ALA A 67 -8.32 -16.39 10.83
N ALA A 68 -9.22 -17.32 10.49
CA ALA A 68 -10.30 -17.72 11.38
C ALA A 68 -9.80 -18.16 12.78
N PRO A 69 -8.87 -19.12 12.92
CA PRO A 69 -8.38 -19.53 14.24
C PRO A 69 -7.65 -18.41 14.99
N ALA A 70 -6.85 -17.58 14.30
CA ALA A 70 -6.14 -16.45 14.91
C ALA A 70 -7.10 -15.40 15.50
N LEU A 71 -8.27 -15.26 14.87
CA LEU A 71 -9.32 -14.32 15.25
C LEU A 71 -10.37 -14.93 16.20
N GLY A 72 -10.21 -16.19 16.64
CA GLY A 72 -11.22 -16.88 17.43
C GLY A 72 -12.54 -17.08 16.68
N LEU A 73 -12.47 -17.24 15.37
CA LEU A 73 -13.60 -17.54 14.50
C LEU A 73 -13.59 -19.02 14.11
N THR A 74 -14.77 -19.53 13.77
CA THR A 74 -14.95 -20.84 13.15
C THR A 74 -15.69 -20.68 11.83
N VAL A 75 -15.23 -21.41 10.81
CA VAL A 75 -15.89 -21.49 9.51
C VAL A 75 -16.96 -22.57 9.60
N GLN A 76 -18.22 -22.17 9.67
CA GLN A 76 -19.36 -23.09 9.77
C GLN A 76 -19.75 -23.68 8.42
N ASP A 77 -19.57 -22.89 7.36
CA ASP A 77 -19.87 -23.21 5.98
C ASP A 77 -18.92 -22.40 5.09
N LEU A 78 -18.40 -23.02 4.02
CA LEU A 78 -17.58 -22.37 2.99
C LEU A 78 -17.86 -23.04 1.65
N ARG A 79 -18.29 -22.27 0.66
CA ARG A 79 -18.64 -22.78 -0.66
C ARG A 79 -18.55 -21.69 -1.73
N THR A 80 -18.41 -22.10 -2.98
CA THR A 80 -18.59 -21.23 -4.14
C THR A 80 -20.02 -21.34 -4.64
N THR A 81 -20.67 -20.21 -4.92
CA THR A 81 -22.01 -20.17 -5.49
C THR A 81 -22.00 -20.44 -6.99
N ALA A 82 -23.08 -21.00 -7.51
CA ALA A 82 -23.28 -21.04 -8.96
C ALA A 82 -23.60 -19.63 -9.50
N ALA A 83 -23.34 -19.41 -10.79
CA ALA A 83 -23.79 -18.18 -11.46
C ALA A 83 -25.30 -18.01 -11.33
N GLY A 84 -25.75 -16.81 -10.94
CA GLY A 84 -27.16 -16.47 -10.69
C GLY A 84 -27.74 -16.99 -9.37
N GLU A 85 -26.96 -17.72 -8.55
CA GLU A 85 -27.43 -18.17 -7.25
C GLU A 85 -27.51 -17.01 -6.25
N SER A 86 -28.70 -16.79 -5.67
CA SER A 86 -28.90 -15.74 -4.67
C SER A 86 -28.19 -16.07 -3.36
N VAL A 87 -27.27 -15.20 -2.95
CA VAL A 87 -26.71 -15.19 -1.59
C VAL A 87 -27.72 -14.56 -0.63
N ARG A 88 -27.94 -15.18 0.53
CA ARG A 88 -28.83 -14.64 1.57
C ARG A 88 -28.01 -13.96 2.67
N PRO A 89 -28.43 -12.78 3.16
CA PRO A 89 -27.81 -12.16 4.32
C PRO A 89 -27.98 -13.02 5.56
N ALA A 90 -26.96 -13.06 6.41
CA ALA A 90 -27.00 -13.72 7.71
C ALA A 90 -25.92 -13.14 8.64
N PRO A 91 -26.04 -13.27 9.97
CA PRO A 91 -24.95 -12.94 10.88
C PRO A 91 -23.67 -13.68 10.51
N GLY A 92 -22.55 -12.94 10.38
CA GLY A 92 -21.25 -13.52 10.02
C GLY A 92 -21.16 -14.07 8.59
N ARG A 93 -22.12 -13.75 7.72
CA ARG A 93 -22.03 -14.07 6.29
C ARG A 93 -20.93 -13.21 5.67
N TYR A 94 -19.89 -13.87 5.20
CA TYR A 94 -18.74 -13.27 4.56
C TYR A 94 -18.76 -13.67 3.09
N VAL A 95 -18.68 -12.69 2.19
CA VAL A 95 -18.80 -12.90 0.75
C VAL A 95 -17.57 -12.32 0.06
N ILE A 96 -17.02 -13.07 -0.88
CA ILE A 96 -16.03 -12.58 -1.83
C ILE A 96 -16.65 -12.70 -3.21
N ALA A 97 -16.79 -11.55 -3.86
CA ALA A 97 -17.35 -11.43 -5.19
C ALA A 97 -16.46 -10.55 -6.05
N ASP A 98 -16.78 -10.50 -7.34
CA ASP A 98 -16.07 -9.66 -8.29
C ASP A 98 -16.38 -8.16 -8.07
N ALA A 99 -15.35 -7.40 -7.69
CA ALA A 99 -15.39 -5.97 -7.43
C ALA A 99 -15.96 -5.14 -8.59
N TYR A 100 -15.88 -5.65 -9.82
CA TYR A 100 -16.45 -5.00 -10.99
C TYR A 100 -17.96 -4.76 -10.84
N HIS A 101 -18.65 -5.61 -10.07
CA HIS A 101 -20.10 -5.54 -9.87
C HIS A 101 -20.52 -4.83 -8.58
N LEU A 102 -19.58 -4.44 -7.71
CA LEU A 102 -19.89 -3.89 -6.38
C LEU A 102 -19.99 -2.34 -6.42
N PRO A 103 -21.19 -1.74 -6.39
CA PRO A 103 -21.37 -0.30 -6.63
C PRO A 103 -20.82 0.62 -5.52
N TRP A 104 -20.35 0.07 -4.40
CA TRP A 104 -19.81 0.83 -3.27
C TRP A 104 -18.28 0.87 -3.22
N VAL A 105 -17.58 0.21 -4.15
CA VAL A 105 -16.12 0.26 -4.28
C VAL A 105 -15.71 0.97 -5.57
N PRO A 106 -14.53 1.62 -5.62
CA PRO A 106 -14.08 2.37 -6.80
C PRO A 106 -13.78 1.49 -8.03
N TYR A 107 -13.78 0.17 -7.88
CA TYR A 107 -13.58 -0.78 -8.98
C TYR A 107 -14.84 -1.05 -9.82
N PHE A 108 -15.99 -0.55 -9.38
CA PHE A 108 -17.28 -0.75 -10.04
C PHE A 108 -17.25 -0.33 -11.52
N GLY A 109 -17.46 -1.30 -12.42
CA GLY A 109 -17.40 -1.08 -13.87
C GLY A 109 -16.00 -0.78 -14.41
N GLN A 110 -14.95 -0.91 -13.60
CA GLN A 110 -13.57 -0.53 -13.96
C GLN A 110 -12.63 -1.74 -14.03
N ARG A 111 -12.64 -2.60 -13.00
CA ARG A 111 -11.68 -3.72 -12.91
C ARG A 111 -12.28 -4.93 -12.22
N HIS A 112 -12.09 -6.08 -12.87
CA HIS A 112 -12.37 -7.39 -12.28
C HIS A 112 -11.29 -7.74 -11.25
N MET A 113 -11.72 -8.05 -10.03
CA MET A 113 -10.87 -8.59 -8.96
C MET A 113 -11.73 -9.12 -7.82
N ASP A 114 -11.21 -10.07 -7.07
CA ASP A 114 -11.86 -10.54 -5.85
C ASP A 114 -11.91 -9.43 -4.80
N HIS A 115 -13.07 -9.28 -4.16
CA HIS A 115 -13.27 -8.29 -3.10
C HIS A 115 -14.24 -8.81 -2.06
N SER A 116 -13.87 -8.70 -0.78
CA SER A 116 -14.69 -9.20 0.32
C SER A 116 -15.61 -8.15 0.92
N PHE A 117 -16.70 -8.60 1.53
CA PHE A 117 -17.59 -7.81 2.40
C PHE A 117 -18.39 -8.73 3.32
N LEU A 118 -18.96 -8.19 4.39
CA LEU A 118 -19.95 -8.87 5.21
C LEU A 118 -21.35 -8.59 4.65
N LEU A 119 -22.18 -9.61 4.51
CA LEU A 119 -23.57 -9.49 4.04
C LEU A 119 -24.55 -9.77 5.18
N GLU A 120 -24.91 -8.71 5.90
CA GLU A 120 -25.69 -8.79 7.12
C GLU A 120 -27.18 -8.47 6.89
N THR A 121 -28.00 -8.77 7.90
CA THR A 121 -29.41 -8.41 7.93
C THR A 121 -29.59 -7.20 8.84
N ALA A 122 -30.13 -6.11 8.31
CA ALA A 122 -30.49 -4.93 9.11
C ALA A 122 -31.67 -5.21 10.05
N ALA A 123 -31.95 -4.28 10.96
CA ALA A 123 -33.05 -4.39 11.92
C ALA A 123 -34.43 -4.48 11.25
N ASP A 124 -34.59 -3.90 10.06
CA ASP A 124 -35.81 -3.96 9.24
C ASP A 124 -35.89 -5.21 8.34
N GLY A 125 -34.91 -6.11 8.43
CA GLY A 125 -34.84 -7.33 7.62
C GLY A 125 -34.19 -7.16 6.24
N SER A 126 -33.79 -5.94 5.86
CA SER A 126 -33.10 -5.69 4.59
C SER A 126 -31.67 -6.23 4.58
N ALA A 127 -31.13 -6.50 3.38
CA ALA A 127 -29.74 -6.89 3.22
C ALA A 127 -28.85 -5.65 3.31
N VAL A 128 -27.71 -5.76 4.01
CA VAL A 128 -26.72 -4.70 4.10
C VAL A 128 -25.35 -5.27 3.80
N ALA A 129 -24.64 -4.68 2.85
CA ALA A 129 -23.22 -4.92 2.65
C ALA A 129 -22.43 -4.02 3.61
N VAL A 130 -21.63 -4.63 4.48
CA VAL A 130 -20.70 -3.93 5.36
C VAL A 130 -19.30 -4.22 4.86
N ASP A 131 -18.57 -3.16 4.52
CA ASP A 131 -17.26 -3.26 3.91
C ASP A 131 -16.29 -2.29 4.61
N GLY A 132 -15.24 -2.84 5.19
CA GLY A 132 -14.18 -2.08 5.85
C GLY A 132 -13.09 -1.57 4.92
N TYR A 133 -13.16 -1.86 3.62
CA TYR A 133 -12.05 -1.61 2.72
C TYR A 133 -11.70 -0.12 2.63
N HIS A 134 -10.41 0.17 2.85
CA HIS A 134 -9.85 1.51 2.77
C HIS A 134 -8.62 1.49 1.86
N ASN A 135 -8.74 2.16 0.71
CA ASN A 135 -7.65 2.26 -0.24
C ASN A 135 -7.81 3.49 -1.15
N GLU A 136 -6.70 3.90 -1.76
CA GLU A 136 -6.68 4.89 -2.83
C GLU A 136 -6.41 4.17 -4.14
N THR A 137 -7.19 4.50 -5.17
CA THR A 137 -7.07 3.86 -6.49
C THR A 137 -7.13 4.92 -7.58
N PRO A 138 -6.72 4.60 -8.83
CA PRO A 138 -6.88 5.52 -9.96
C PRO A 138 -8.34 5.94 -10.22
N TRP A 139 -9.31 5.12 -9.80
CA TRP A 139 -10.74 5.31 -10.06
C TRP A 139 -11.47 6.00 -8.91
N GLY A 140 -10.77 6.32 -7.82
CA GLY A 140 -11.32 6.95 -6.64
C GLY A 140 -10.91 6.25 -5.35
N SER A 141 -11.45 6.76 -4.26
CA SER A 141 -11.13 6.33 -2.91
C SER A 141 -12.13 5.28 -2.42
N ALA A 142 -11.63 4.14 -1.96
CA ALA A 142 -12.42 3.20 -1.17
C ALA A 142 -12.45 3.66 0.28
N ARG A 143 -13.63 3.64 0.89
CA ARG A 143 -13.84 4.02 2.29
C ARG A 143 -14.75 2.99 2.96
N PRO A 144 -14.56 2.75 4.28
CA PRO A 144 -15.46 1.90 5.04
C PRO A 144 -16.91 2.35 4.88
N VAL A 145 -17.81 1.42 4.60
CA VAL A 145 -19.20 1.71 4.27
C VAL A 145 -20.15 0.63 4.81
N SER A 146 -21.37 1.07 5.13
CA SER A 146 -22.54 0.22 5.31
C SER A 146 -23.52 0.59 4.21
N HIS A 147 -23.81 -0.34 3.31
CA HIS A 147 -24.57 -0.10 2.08
C HIS A 147 -25.82 -0.98 2.06
N PRO A 148 -27.02 -0.39 2.26
CA PRO A 148 -28.28 -1.11 2.14
C PRO A 148 -28.52 -1.60 0.70
N LEU A 149 -29.01 -2.82 0.56
CA LEU A 149 -29.27 -3.48 -0.71
C LEU A 149 -30.71 -4.00 -0.78
N SER A 150 -31.44 -3.58 -1.81
CA SER A 150 -32.63 -4.30 -2.25
C SER A 150 -32.27 -5.68 -2.82
N PRO A 151 -33.22 -6.63 -2.90
CA PRO A 151 -32.96 -7.94 -3.52
C PRO A 151 -32.42 -7.86 -4.94
N ALA A 152 -32.91 -6.89 -5.74
CA ALA A 152 -32.44 -6.68 -7.11
C ALA A 152 -31.00 -6.14 -7.15
N GLN A 153 -30.65 -5.21 -6.24
CA GLN A 153 -29.28 -4.70 -6.14
C GLN A 153 -28.32 -5.78 -5.66
N LEU A 154 -28.71 -6.63 -4.71
CA LEU A 154 -27.90 -7.75 -4.25
C LEU A 154 -27.63 -8.76 -5.38
N ALA A 155 -28.66 -9.12 -6.14
CA ALA A 155 -28.50 -10.01 -7.29
C ALA A 155 -27.58 -9.41 -8.39
N ALA A 156 -27.65 -8.09 -8.60
CA ALA A 156 -26.78 -7.39 -9.54
C ALA A 156 -25.33 -7.24 -9.03
N ALA A 157 -25.14 -7.08 -7.72
CA ALA A 157 -23.82 -6.95 -7.10
C ALA A 157 -23.10 -8.29 -7.00
N VAL A 158 -23.84 -9.40 -6.88
CA VAL A 158 -23.29 -10.76 -6.79
C VAL A 158 -23.93 -11.64 -7.88
N PRO A 159 -23.63 -11.40 -9.17
CA PRO A 159 -24.16 -12.21 -10.27
C PRO A 159 -23.56 -13.63 -10.30
N GLY A 160 -22.47 -13.86 -9.56
CA GLY A 160 -21.79 -15.14 -9.40
C GLY A 160 -20.72 -15.43 -10.47
N PRO A 161 -19.86 -16.44 -10.25
CA PRO A 161 -19.67 -17.18 -8.99
C PRO A 161 -19.08 -16.30 -7.87
N ALA A 162 -19.37 -16.63 -6.62
CA ALA A 162 -18.84 -15.93 -5.44
C ALA A 162 -18.46 -16.94 -4.35
N LEU A 163 -17.35 -16.71 -3.64
CA LEU A 163 -17.00 -17.48 -2.46
C LEU A 163 -17.81 -16.95 -1.27
N VAL A 164 -18.52 -17.84 -0.60
CA VAL A 164 -19.39 -17.49 0.51
C VAL A 164 -19.01 -18.34 1.72
N ALA A 165 -18.75 -17.67 2.84
CA ALA A 165 -18.52 -18.28 4.13
C ALA A 165 -19.57 -17.86 5.16
N THR A 166 -19.85 -18.73 6.12
CA THR A 166 -20.56 -18.36 7.36
C THR A 166 -19.58 -18.50 8.52
N LEU A 167 -19.28 -17.38 9.17
CA LEU A 167 -18.30 -17.29 10.24
C LEU A 167 -19.02 -17.04 11.57
N GLY A 168 -18.61 -17.76 12.61
CA GLY A 168 -19.10 -17.56 13.97
C GLY A 168 -17.97 -17.56 14.99
N PRO A 169 -18.23 -17.26 16.27
CA PRO A 169 -17.23 -17.40 17.31
C PRO A 169 -16.82 -18.86 17.47
N ALA A 170 -15.53 -19.12 17.65
CA ALA A 170 -15.04 -20.43 18.09
C ALA A 170 -15.51 -20.69 19.52
N GLY A 171 -15.97 -21.90 19.83
CA GLY A 171 -16.35 -22.28 21.18
C GLY A 171 -15.12 -22.37 22.08
N GLY A 172 -14.94 -21.41 23.00
CA GLY A 172 -13.83 -21.39 23.96
C GLY A 172 -13.23 -19.99 24.14
N PRO A 173 -12.29 -19.83 25.09
CA PRO A 173 -11.58 -18.57 25.27
C PRO A 173 -10.64 -18.30 24.09
N LEU A 174 -10.58 -17.04 23.64
CA LEU A 174 -9.62 -16.60 22.63
C LEU A 174 -8.20 -16.73 23.20
N THR A 175 -7.40 -17.63 22.64
CA THR A 175 -5.97 -17.72 22.96
C THR A 175 -5.21 -16.74 22.06
N ALA A 176 -4.42 -15.85 22.65
CA ALA A 176 -3.57 -14.96 21.87
C ALA A 176 -2.57 -15.79 21.05
N PRO A 177 -2.49 -15.58 19.72
CA PRO A 177 -1.53 -16.30 18.89
C PRO A 177 -0.10 -15.91 19.29
N ARG A 178 0.83 -16.86 19.14
CA ARG A 178 2.27 -16.59 19.35
C ARG A 178 2.83 -15.84 18.14
N PRO A 179 3.74 -14.87 18.34
CA PRO A 179 4.46 -14.27 17.23
C PRO A 179 5.24 -15.35 16.48
N GLY A 180 5.25 -15.27 15.15
CA GLY A 180 5.98 -16.20 14.30
C GLY A 180 6.54 -15.54 13.06
N LEU A 181 7.65 -16.06 12.56
CA LEU A 181 8.21 -15.70 11.26
C LEU A 181 8.14 -16.91 10.33
N ASP A 182 7.48 -16.72 9.19
CA ASP A 182 7.35 -17.71 8.13
C ASP A 182 7.95 -17.14 6.83
N LEU A 183 9.28 -16.98 6.84
CA LEU A 183 10.03 -16.28 5.79
C LEU A 183 10.79 -17.25 4.89
N ALA A 184 10.74 -17.01 3.58
CA ALA A 184 11.51 -17.70 2.55
C ALA A 184 13.02 -17.66 2.83
N ASP A 185 13.73 -18.74 2.55
CA ASP A 185 15.19 -18.75 2.59
C ASP A 185 15.81 -17.76 1.59
N GLU A 186 17.13 -17.59 1.68
CA GLU A 186 17.86 -16.64 0.82
C GLU A 186 17.74 -17.01 -0.66
N GLU A 187 17.87 -18.29 -1.01
CA GLU A 187 17.71 -18.76 -2.40
C GLU A 187 16.33 -18.43 -2.98
N THR A 188 15.26 -18.67 -2.23
CA THR A 188 13.90 -18.36 -2.67
C THR A 188 13.66 -16.85 -2.74
N THR A 189 14.28 -16.09 -1.84
CA THR A 189 14.24 -14.62 -1.87
C THR A 189 14.93 -14.07 -3.12
N ASP A 190 16.12 -14.58 -3.44
CA ASP A 190 16.87 -14.17 -4.62
C ASP A 190 16.13 -14.54 -5.91
N ARG A 191 15.56 -15.74 -5.99
CA ARG A 191 14.72 -16.15 -7.13
C ARG A 191 13.50 -15.26 -7.31
N TYR A 192 12.84 -14.86 -6.21
CA TYR A 192 11.72 -13.93 -6.26
C TYR A 192 12.14 -12.58 -6.84
N VAL A 193 13.23 -12.00 -6.35
CA VAL A 193 13.73 -10.71 -6.85
C VAL A 193 14.19 -10.80 -8.30
N ALA A 194 14.91 -11.85 -8.67
CA ALA A 194 15.40 -12.07 -10.02
C ALA A 194 14.23 -12.20 -11.02
N ALA A 195 13.17 -12.92 -10.66
CA ALA A 195 11.99 -13.06 -11.51
C ALA A 195 11.37 -11.70 -11.89
N TYR A 196 11.35 -10.74 -10.96
CA TYR A 196 10.88 -9.38 -11.25
C TYR A 196 11.93 -8.51 -11.96
N ALA A 197 13.21 -8.66 -11.67
CA ALA A 197 14.28 -7.85 -12.26
C ALA A 197 14.55 -8.24 -13.73
N GLU A 198 14.44 -9.52 -14.05
CA GLU A 198 14.86 -10.08 -15.34
C GLU A 198 13.68 -10.32 -16.30
N HIS A 199 12.45 -10.08 -15.87
CA HIS A 199 11.27 -10.28 -16.70
C HIS A 199 11.35 -9.44 -17.98
N PRO A 200 11.10 -10.03 -19.18
CA PRO A 200 11.26 -9.33 -20.46
C PRO A 200 10.23 -8.20 -20.66
N ASP A 201 9.01 -8.38 -20.15
CA ASP A 201 8.01 -7.31 -20.11
C ASP A 201 8.14 -6.55 -18.79
N ARG A 202 8.87 -5.43 -18.82
CA ARG A 202 9.10 -4.58 -17.65
C ARG A 202 7.80 -3.95 -17.13
N ALA A 203 6.86 -3.63 -18.02
CA ALA A 203 5.59 -3.01 -17.62
C ALA A 203 4.74 -3.99 -16.83
N ALA A 204 4.59 -5.23 -17.32
CA ALA A 204 3.88 -6.29 -16.61
C ALA A 204 4.54 -6.65 -15.27
N ALA A 205 5.88 -6.69 -15.24
CA ALA A 205 6.63 -6.96 -14.01
C ALA A 205 6.39 -5.90 -12.94
N LEU A 206 6.49 -4.61 -13.28
CA LEU A 206 6.28 -3.52 -12.34
C LEU A 206 4.81 -3.33 -11.94
N ASP A 207 3.87 -3.60 -12.84
CA ASP A 207 2.43 -3.63 -12.50
C ASP A 207 2.16 -4.68 -11.42
N ARG A 208 2.64 -5.91 -11.62
CA ARG A 208 2.48 -6.97 -10.60
C ARG A 208 3.25 -6.63 -9.33
N LEU A 209 4.50 -6.17 -9.42
CA LEU A 209 5.33 -5.83 -8.26
C LEU A 209 4.71 -4.71 -7.42
N THR A 210 3.90 -3.82 -8.02
CA THR A 210 3.13 -2.80 -7.30
C THR A 210 2.18 -3.46 -6.31
N LEU A 211 1.41 -4.46 -6.72
CA LEU A 211 0.51 -5.20 -5.83
C LEU A 211 1.31 -5.97 -4.76
N GLU A 212 2.38 -6.64 -5.17
CA GLU A 212 3.21 -7.44 -4.26
C GLU A 212 3.81 -6.60 -3.13
N THR A 213 4.47 -5.48 -3.47
CA THR A 213 5.10 -4.60 -2.47
C THR A 213 4.07 -3.92 -1.58
N TRP A 214 2.85 -3.67 -2.08
CA TRP A 214 1.73 -3.20 -1.28
C TRP A 214 1.27 -4.24 -0.25
N LEU A 215 1.10 -5.51 -0.64
CA LEU A 215 0.78 -6.62 0.28
C LEU A 215 1.89 -6.84 1.32
N LEU A 216 3.15 -6.80 0.87
CA LEU A 216 4.32 -6.92 1.74
C LEU A 216 4.33 -5.77 2.77
N ALA A 217 4.27 -4.51 2.34
CA ALA A 217 4.27 -3.38 3.26
C ALA A 217 3.17 -3.45 4.32
N ARG A 218 1.94 -3.81 3.91
CA ARG A 218 0.79 -3.96 4.83
C ARG A 218 1.00 -5.08 5.85
N SER A 219 1.45 -6.26 5.41
CA SER A 219 1.71 -7.37 6.33
C SER A 219 2.80 -7.04 7.37
N ARG A 220 3.86 -6.31 6.99
CA ARG A 220 4.91 -5.86 7.94
C ARG A 220 4.35 -4.82 8.92
N LYS A 221 3.55 -3.88 8.42
CA LYS A 221 2.87 -2.88 9.26
C LYS A 221 1.95 -3.54 10.28
N LEU A 222 1.14 -4.50 9.86
CA LEU A 222 0.25 -5.27 10.72
C LEU A 222 1.02 -6.10 11.75
N HIS A 223 2.14 -6.73 11.36
CA HIS A 223 3.00 -7.47 12.29
C HIS A 223 3.65 -6.56 13.34
N ALA A 224 4.20 -5.41 12.94
CA ALA A 224 4.77 -4.44 13.86
C ALA A 224 3.73 -3.91 14.87
N ARG A 225 2.50 -3.63 14.40
CA ARG A 225 1.37 -3.25 15.26
C ARG A 225 1.00 -4.34 16.25
N PHE A 226 0.97 -5.60 15.82
CA PHE A 226 0.73 -6.75 16.70
C PHE A 226 1.79 -6.84 17.80
N LEU A 227 3.08 -6.78 17.44
CA LEU A 227 4.17 -6.87 18.42
C LEU A 227 4.11 -5.72 19.44
N THR A 228 3.87 -4.50 18.96
CA THR A 228 3.76 -3.30 19.81
C THR A 228 2.58 -3.41 20.77
N ALA A 229 1.38 -3.74 20.27
CA ALA A 229 0.17 -3.85 21.09
C ALA A 229 0.24 -4.96 22.14
N ARG A 230 1.14 -5.93 21.96
CA ARG A 230 1.38 -7.04 22.89
C ARG A 230 2.60 -6.83 23.79
N GLY A 231 3.33 -5.72 23.65
CA GLY A 231 4.57 -5.47 24.38
C GLY A 231 5.65 -6.54 24.11
N LEU A 232 5.70 -7.05 22.88
CA LEU A 232 6.63 -8.11 22.47
C LEU A 232 7.94 -7.57 21.89
N LEU A 233 8.04 -6.25 21.68
CA LEU A 233 9.28 -5.57 21.33
C LEU A 233 10.08 -5.32 22.61
N ALA A 234 11.39 -5.55 22.54
CA ALA A 234 12.25 -5.58 23.73
C ALA A 234 12.33 -4.23 24.45
N ASP A 235 12.36 -3.13 23.69
CA ASP A 235 12.47 -1.76 24.19
C ASP A 235 11.97 -0.75 23.12
N LEU A 236 12.10 0.55 23.44
CA LEU A 236 11.73 1.63 22.53
C LEU A 236 12.59 1.66 21.26
N ALA A 237 13.86 1.23 21.33
CA ALA A 237 14.72 1.20 20.15
C ALA A 237 14.25 0.13 19.16
N ALA A 238 13.80 -1.02 19.64
CA ALA A 238 13.18 -2.05 18.81
C ALA A 238 11.85 -1.57 18.18
N GLU A 239 11.07 -0.76 18.89
CA GLU A 239 9.86 -0.12 18.35
C GLU A 239 10.18 0.90 17.25
N GLU A 240 11.17 1.75 17.47
CA GLU A 240 11.66 2.71 16.47
C GLU A 240 12.23 2.00 15.23
N GLU A 241 12.99 0.92 15.42
CA GLU A 241 13.54 0.12 14.33
C GLU A 241 12.44 -0.56 13.50
N ALA A 242 11.45 -1.18 14.17
CA ALA A 242 10.29 -1.76 13.49
C ALA A 242 9.50 -0.71 12.70
N ALA A 243 9.27 0.47 13.29
CA ALA A 243 8.60 1.58 12.62
C ALA A 243 9.39 2.10 11.41
N ALA A 244 10.71 2.25 11.54
CA ALA A 244 11.58 2.66 10.44
C ALA A 244 11.58 1.64 9.28
N HIS A 245 11.57 0.35 9.60
CA HIS A 245 11.50 -0.73 8.62
C HIS A 245 10.16 -0.76 7.87
N VAL A 246 9.05 -0.59 8.60
CA VAL A 246 7.71 -0.45 7.99
C VAL A 246 7.68 0.74 7.04
N LYS A 247 8.22 1.90 7.45
CA LYS A 247 8.31 3.09 6.59
C LYS A 247 9.15 2.85 5.33
N ALA A 248 10.24 2.09 5.46
CA ALA A 248 11.08 1.73 4.31
C ALA A 248 10.34 0.83 3.30
N TRP A 249 9.49 -0.07 3.78
CA TRP A 249 8.59 -0.87 2.95
C TRP A 249 7.51 -0.03 2.25
N GLU A 250 6.86 0.90 2.96
CA GLU A 250 5.90 1.84 2.38
C GLU A 250 6.57 2.69 1.28
N SER A 251 7.78 3.17 1.54
CA SER A 251 8.57 3.92 0.57
C SER A 251 8.94 3.09 -0.67
N LEU A 252 9.28 1.82 -0.48
CA LEU A 252 9.55 0.91 -1.59
C LEU A 252 8.31 0.70 -2.46
N ALA A 253 7.14 0.47 -1.85
CA ALA A 253 5.88 0.29 -2.58
C ALA A 253 5.52 1.53 -3.43
N GLU A 254 5.67 2.73 -2.88
CA GLU A 254 5.51 3.98 -3.63
C GLU A 254 6.52 4.10 -4.79
N SER A 255 7.79 3.74 -4.56
CA SER A 255 8.84 3.79 -5.58
C SER A 255 8.55 2.83 -6.75
N VAL A 256 8.05 1.62 -6.45
CA VAL A 256 7.66 0.63 -7.47
C VAL A 256 6.47 1.14 -8.29
N TYR A 257 5.46 1.72 -7.64
CA TYR A 257 4.31 2.29 -8.34
C TYR A 257 4.73 3.43 -9.28
N LEU A 258 5.62 4.33 -8.82
CA LEU A 258 6.19 5.40 -9.65
C LEU A 258 6.93 4.83 -10.86
N ALA A 259 7.74 3.79 -10.65
CA ALA A 259 8.47 3.14 -11.72
C ALA A 259 7.55 2.49 -12.76
N TYR A 260 6.50 1.80 -12.31
CA TYR A 260 5.46 1.25 -13.20
C TYR A 260 4.89 2.34 -14.12
N ARG A 261 4.43 3.46 -13.54
CA ARG A 261 3.84 4.57 -14.30
C ARG A 261 4.82 5.24 -15.27
N ARG A 262 6.12 5.19 -14.98
CA ARG A 262 7.16 5.66 -15.89
C ARG A 262 7.33 4.71 -17.08
N VAL A 263 7.47 3.41 -16.81
CA VAL A 263 7.66 2.39 -17.85
C VAL A 263 6.46 2.29 -18.78
N GLU A 264 5.24 2.39 -18.26
CA GLU A 264 4.00 2.45 -19.05
C GLU A 264 4.02 3.61 -20.07
N ARG A 265 4.78 4.67 -19.79
CA ARG A 265 4.95 5.85 -20.66
C ARG A 265 6.22 5.81 -21.51
N GLY A 266 6.89 4.66 -21.58
CA GLY A 266 8.12 4.47 -22.34
C GLY A 266 9.35 5.13 -21.72
N ARG A 267 9.32 5.45 -20.42
CA ARG A 267 10.48 5.98 -19.69
C ARG A 267 11.23 4.87 -18.92
N PRO A 268 12.54 5.04 -18.66
CA PRO A 268 13.31 4.02 -17.95
C PRO A 268 12.89 3.87 -16.48
N GLU A 269 13.00 2.65 -15.97
CA GLU A 269 12.84 2.30 -14.55
C GLU A 269 14.06 2.74 -13.70
N PRO A 270 13.90 3.03 -12.40
CA PRO A 270 15.01 3.26 -11.48
C PRO A 270 15.88 2.01 -11.30
N ARG A 271 17.20 2.18 -11.22
CA ARG A 271 18.15 1.04 -11.23
C ARG A 271 18.16 0.25 -9.94
N GLU A 272 17.84 0.90 -8.82
CA GLU A 272 18.03 0.35 -7.48
C GLU A 272 16.81 -0.39 -6.91
N LEU A 273 15.72 -0.55 -7.67
CA LEU A 273 14.49 -1.16 -7.14
C LEU A 273 14.67 -2.61 -6.68
N SER A 274 15.35 -3.43 -7.48
CA SER A 274 15.60 -4.83 -7.16
C SER A 274 16.55 -4.97 -5.97
N THR A 275 17.62 -4.15 -5.92
CA THR A 275 18.55 -4.07 -4.78
C THR A 275 17.81 -3.70 -3.49
N ARG A 276 16.95 -2.67 -3.54
CA ARG A 276 16.14 -2.23 -2.40
C ARG A 276 15.18 -3.34 -1.94
N LEU A 277 14.47 -3.98 -2.86
CA LEU A 277 13.56 -5.09 -2.56
C LEU A 277 14.29 -6.25 -1.87
N ALA A 278 15.42 -6.70 -2.42
CA ALA A 278 16.24 -7.75 -1.82
C ALA A 278 16.75 -7.36 -0.43
N GLY A 279 17.12 -6.09 -0.24
CA GLY A 279 17.53 -5.55 1.05
C GLY A 279 16.41 -5.61 2.09
N GLN A 280 15.20 -5.15 1.74
CA GLN A 280 14.07 -5.13 2.67
C GLN A 280 13.62 -6.54 3.08
N LEU A 281 13.55 -7.48 2.13
CA LEU A 281 13.18 -8.87 2.41
C LEU A 281 14.17 -9.56 3.36
N ARG A 282 15.47 -9.30 3.22
CA ARG A 282 16.49 -9.84 4.13
C ARG A 282 16.41 -9.23 5.53
N ARG A 283 16.16 -7.91 5.61
CA ARG A 283 16.03 -7.19 6.88
C ARG A 283 14.80 -7.59 7.71
N ASP A 284 13.77 -8.19 7.11
CA ASP A 284 12.60 -8.70 7.87
C ASP A 284 13.03 -9.63 9.02
N ARG A 285 14.03 -10.49 8.82
CA ARG A 285 14.56 -11.37 9.88
C ARG A 285 15.30 -10.63 10.98
N GLU A 286 16.01 -9.57 10.62
CA GLU A 286 16.82 -8.79 11.56
C GLU A 286 15.91 -7.96 12.47
N VAL A 287 14.89 -7.32 11.87
CA VAL A 287 13.98 -6.40 12.57
C VAL A 287 12.92 -7.13 13.40
N PHE A 288 12.38 -8.23 12.87
CA PHE A 288 11.29 -8.96 13.53
C PHE A 288 11.73 -10.29 14.16
N GLY A 289 12.97 -10.70 13.97
CA GLY A 289 13.55 -11.84 14.67
C GLY A 289 13.95 -11.48 16.09
N THR A 290 14.04 -12.49 16.96
CA THR A 290 14.64 -12.30 18.29
C THR A 290 16.16 -12.23 18.14
N ALA A 291 16.73 -11.03 18.04
CA ALA A 291 18.17 -10.82 18.11
C ALA A 291 18.53 -9.43 18.65
N GLU A 292 19.71 -9.38 19.29
CA GLU A 292 20.27 -8.28 20.08
C GLU A 292 20.23 -6.89 19.42
N PRO A 293 20.08 -5.83 20.23
CA PRO A 293 19.96 -4.45 19.75
C PRO A 293 21.22 -3.98 18.99
N ARG A 294 21.02 -3.38 17.82
CA ARG A 294 22.06 -2.67 17.06
C ARG A 294 21.83 -1.16 17.12
N THR A 295 22.93 -0.43 17.17
CA THR A 295 22.93 1.04 17.29
C THR A 295 22.72 1.69 15.92
N PRO A 296 21.77 2.64 15.77
CA PRO A 296 21.58 3.37 14.53
C PRO A 296 22.68 4.41 14.31
N GLN A 297 23.12 4.57 13.06
CA GLN A 297 24.11 5.56 12.64
C GLN A 297 23.40 6.70 11.89
N GLN A 298 23.26 7.87 12.52
CA GLN A 298 22.80 9.10 11.87
C GLN A 298 24.01 9.87 11.31
N GLY A 299 24.02 10.10 10.00
CA GLY A 299 24.95 11.03 9.35
C GLY A 299 24.46 12.47 9.42
N PRO A 300 25.35 13.47 9.50
CA PRO A 300 25.01 14.89 9.52
C PRO A 300 24.39 15.36 8.18
N ASP A 301 23.39 16.23 8.27
CA ASP A 301 22.64 16.73 7.12
C ASP A 301 23.30 17.98 6.50
N ASP A 302 24.40 17.79 5.76
CA ASP A 302 25.09 18.85 5.00
C ASP A 302 24.37 19.13 3.65
N ARG A 303 23.07 19.43 3.69
CA ARG A 303 22.31 19.70 2.46
C ARG A 303 22.37 21.17 2.04
N PRO A 304 22.60 21.47 0.74
CA PRO A 304 22.63 22.84 0.24
C PRO A 304 21.27 23.53 0.32
N ALA A 305 21.28 24.84 0.57
CA ALA A 305 20.08 25.67 0.66
C ALA A 305 19.35 25.77 -0.70
N VAL A 306 18.02 25.65 -0.67
CA VAL A 306 17.15 25.74 -1.85
C VAL A 306 16.79 27.19 -2.15
N PRO A 307 16.86 27.68 -3.40
CA PRO A 307 16.41 29.03 -3.76
C PRO A 307 14.91 29.27 -3.50
N ALA A 308 14.57 30.39 -2.86
CA ALA A 308 13.19 30.72 -2.46
C ALA A 308 12.18 30.70 -3.63
N ALA A 309 12.55 31.26 -4.78
CA ALA A 309 11.68 31.30 -5.97
C ALA A 309 11.36 29.91 -6.54
N LEU A 310 12.27 28.94 -6.38
CA LEU A 310 12.01 27.55 -6.75
C LEU A 310 11.07 26.88 -5.74
N ARG A 311 11.30 27.13 -4.45
CA ARG A 311 10.48 26.63 -3.34
C ARG A 311 9.02 27.09 -3.48
N GLU A 312 8.80 28.37 -3.80
CA GLU A 312 7.48 28.95 -4.08
C GLU A 312 6.79 28.28 -5.26
N ARG A 313 7.50 28.07 -6.38
CA ARG A 313 6.95 27.39 -7.57
C ARG A 313 6.58 25.94 -7.29
N VAL A 314 7.45 25.18 -6.63
CA VAL A 314 7.18 23.78 -6.28
C VAL A 314 6.00 23.69 -5.29
N ALA A 315 5.94 24.58 -4.30
CA ALA A 315 4.82 24.66 -3.38
C ALA A 315 3.50 25.00 -4.10
N ALA A 316 3.50 25.91 -5.09
CA ALA A 316 2.32 26.24 -5.86
C ALA A 316 1.77 25.05 -6.65
N VAL A 317 2.64 24.27 -7.32
CA VAL A 317 2.22 23.07 -8.05
C VAL A 317 1.69 21.99 -7.11
N ALA A 318 2.39 21.73 -6.00
CA ALA A 318 1.95 20.77 -4.99
C ALA A 318 0.61 21.17 -4.38
N ALA A 319 0.44 22.45 -4.03
CA ALA A 319 -0.80 22.99 -3.49
C ALA A 319 -1.97 22.87 -4.49
N ALA A 320 -1.73 23.12 -5.78
CA ALA A 320 -2.75 22.97 -6.82
C ALA A 320 -3.21 21.52 -7.01
N VAL A 321 -2.31 20.54 -6.89
CA VAL A 321 -2.65 19.11 -6.97
C VAL A 321 -3.40 18.66 -5.71
N LEU A 322 -2.92 19.06 -4.54
CA LEU A 322 -3.48 18.66 -3.24
C LEU A 322 -4.69 19.50 -2.81
N ARG A 323 -5.02 20.56 -3.57
CA ARG A 323 -6.09 21.52 -3.26
C ARG A 323 -5.95 22.13 -1.86
N THR A 324 -4.73 22.54 -1.51
CA THR A 324 -4.38 23.16 -0.22
C THR A 324 -3.76 24.55 -0.41
N ASP A 325 -3.48 25.25 0.69
CA ASP A 325 -2.78 26.53 0.70
C ASP A 325 -1.26 26.32 0.52
N PRO A 326 -0.60 26.94 -0.48
CA PRO A 326 0.84 26.86 -0.65
C PRO A 326 1.64 27.44 0.53
N ALA A 327 1.09 28.39 1.31
CA ALA A 327 1.79 28.98 2.45
C ALA A 327 2.10 27.93 3.53
N ALA A 328 1.14 27.04 3.82
CA ALA A 328 1.33 25.98 4.81
C ALA A 328 2.43 24.99 4.41
N LEU A 329 2.57 24.71 3.11
CA LEU A 329 3.65 23.86 2.57
C LEU A 329 5.02 24.55 2.67
N LEU A 330 5.06 25.88 2.46
CA LEU A 330 6.28 26.67 2.60
C LEU A 330 6.75 26.76 4.04
N ASP A 331 5.84 26.71 5.02
CA ASP A 331 6.15 26.66 6.46
C ASP A 331 6.62 25.28 6.94
N GLY A 332 6.82 24.32 6.02
CA GLY A 332 7.43 23.02 6.30
C GLY A 332 6.43 21.91 6.61
N GLN A 333 5.12 22.13 6.38
CA GLN A 333 4.14 21.06 6.45
C GLN A 333 4.54 19.92 5.48
N PRO A 334 4.69 18.67 5.95
CA PRO A 334 4.90 17.54 5.06
C PRO A 334 3.70 17.37 4.12
N LEU A 335 3.94 17.04 2.85
CA LEU A 335 2.86 16.78 1.91
C LEU A 335 1.95 15.63 2.38
N ALA A 336 2.54 14.62 3.02
CA ALA A 336 1.83 13.50 3.62
C ALA A 336 0.84 13.88 4.74
N ALA A 337 0.99 15.07 5.34
CA ALA A 337 0.06 15.58 6.35
C ALA A 337 -1.12 16.36 5.75
N VAL A 338 -1.17 16.56 4.43
CA VAL A 338 -2.28 17.26 3.76
C VAL A 338 -3.43 16.28 3.50
N PRO A 339 -4.69 16.61 3.88
CA PRO A 339 -5.84 15.78 3.58
C PRO A 339 -5.95 15.46 2.08
N GLY A 340 -6.07 14.18 1.73
CA GLY A 340 -6.16 13.72 0.34
C GLY A 340 -4.80 13.54 -0.36
N PHE A 341 -3.68 13.65 0.36
CA PHE A 341 -2.39 13.21 -0.14
C PHE A 341 -2.38 11.68 -0.36
N THR A 342 -1.93 11.27 -1.55
CA THR A 342 -1.82 9.86 -1.95
C THR A 342 -0.60 9.71 -2.85
N SER A 343 -0.11 8.49 -3.05
CA SER A 343 0.96 8.19 -4.01
C SER A 343 0.59 8.62 -5.45
N PHE A 344 -0.69 8.57 -5.83
CA PHE A 344 -1.19 9.11 -7.09
C PHE A 344 -1.02 10.63 -7.17
N ARG A 345 -1.24 11.36 -6.08
CA ARG A 345 -1.00 12.81 -6.04
C ARG A 345 0.48 13.13 -6.17
N VAL A 346 1.37 12.32 -5.59
CA VAL A 346 2.82 12.46 -5.79
C VAL A 346 3.20 12.33 -7.26
N VAL A 347 2.68 11.30 -7.94
CA VAL A 347 2.86 11.11 -9.40
C VAL A 347 2.38 12.34 -10.16
N GLU A 348 1.19 12.86 -9.86
CA GLU A 348 0.62 14.03 -10.52
C GLU A 348 1.45 15.31 -10.29
N ILE A 349 1.98 15.50 -9.06
CA ILE A 349 2.89 16.61 -8.72
C ILE A 349 4.16 16.52 -9.56
N VAL A 350 4.80 15.35 -9.58
CA VAL A 350 6.02 15.10 -10.37
C VAL A 350 5.77 15.39 -11.84
N GLU A 351 4.68 14.87 -12.41
CA GLU A 351 4.34 15.07 -13.82
C GLU A 351 4.07 16.54 -14.17
N ARG A 352 3.36 17.27 -13.30
CA ARG A 352 3.12 18.71 -13.51
C ARG A 352 4.43 19.48 -13.45
N LEU A 353 5.31 19.17 -12.50
CA LEU A 353 6.62 19.83 -12.39
C LEU A 353 7.51 19.55 -13.59
N GLU A 354 7.63 18.30 -14.06
CA GLU A 354 8.42 18.00 -15.26
C GLU A 354 7.91 18.78 -16.50
N ARG A 355 6.58 18.87 -16.67
CA ARG A 355 5.97 19.65 -17.76
C ARG A 355 6.20 21.15 -17.62
N GLU A 356 5.90 21.72 -16.45
CA GLU A 356 5.99 23.17 -16.23
C GLU A 356 7.43 23.68 -16.25
N LEU A 357 8.38 22.85 -15.78
CA LEU A 357 9.78 23.24 -15.68
C LEU A 357 10.61 22.77 -16.88
N SER A 358 10.02 22.00 -17.81
CA SER A 358 10.68 21.42 -18.97
C SER A 358 11.97 20.66 -18.60
N VAL A 359 11.88 19.87 -17.52
CA VAL A 359 12.97 19.00 -17.02
C VAL A 359 12.48 17.56 -16.93
N GLU A 360 13.41 16.62 -16.98
CA GLU A 360 13.14 15.22 -16.66
C GLU A 360 13.86 14.85 -15.38
N PHE A 361 13.12 14.30 -14.41
CA PHE A 361 13.72 13.87 -13.15
C PHE A 361 14.40 12.51 -13.32
N ALA A 362 15.62 12.40 -12.76
CA ALA A 362 16.33 11.12 -12.70
C ALA A 362 15.51 10.11 -11.90
N ALA A 363 15.39 8.89 -12.41
CA ALA A 363 14.55 7.87 -11.78
C ALA A 363 14.98 7.56 -10.34
N ASP A 364 16.29 7.58 -10.07
CA ASP A 364 16.87 7.32 -8.74
C ASP A 364 16.60 8.46 -7.73
N ASP A 365 16.21 9.64 -8.21
CA ASP A 365 15.84 10.78 -7.37
C ASP A 365 14.37 10.74 -6.92
N LEU A 366 13.52 9.97 -7.59
CA LEU A 366 12.07 9.87 -7.37
C LEU A 366 11.74 8.87 -6.24
N VAL A 367 12.36 9.05 -5.09
CA VAL A 367 12.08 8.26 -3.88
C VAL A 367 11.20 9.05 -2.90
N PRO A 368 10.28 8.40 -2.17
CA PRO A 368 9.36 9.04 -1.22
C PRO A 368 10.02 9.99 -0.23
N GLU A 369 11.24 9.69 0.23
CA GLU A 369 12.01 10.52 1.14
C GLU A 369 12.29 11.92 0.57
N HIS A 370 12.39 12.03 -0.75
CA HIS A 370 12.52 13.30 -1.45
C HIS A 370 11.15 13.90 -1.83
N LEU A 371 10.14 13.07 -2.01
CA LEU A 371 8.85 13.48 -2.57
C LEU A 371 7.80 13.88 -1.53
N HIS A 372 8.04 13.64 -0.24
CA HIS A 372 7.10 13.99 0.84
C HIS A 372 7.29 15.42 1.39
N HIS A 373 8.32 16.14 0.93
CA HIS A 373 8.64 17.50 1.37
C HIS A 373 8.99 18.41 0.18
N ILE A 374 8.56 19.68 0.23
CA ILE A 374 8.86 20.68 -0.79
C ILE A 374 10.36 20.79 -1.06
N ASP A 375 11.18 20.84 0.00
CA ASP A 375 12.63 20.97 -0.14
C ASP A 375 13.28 19.74 -0.80
N GLY A 376 12.73 18.54 -0.56
CA GLY A 376 13.18 17.33 -1.23
C GLY A 376 12.91 17.41 -2.74
N ILE A 377 11.69 17.79 -3.12
CA ILE A 377 11.29 17.96 -4.53
C ILE A 377 12.13 19.06 -5.21
N CYS A 378 12.36 20.18 -4.52
CA CYS A 378 13.21 21.25 -5.06
C CYS A 378 14.63 20.76 -5.35
N ARG A 379 15.20 19.90 -4.51
CA ARG A 379 16.53 19.32 -4.75
C ARG A 379 16.55 18.41 -5.98
N ILE A 380 15.48 17.64 -6.21
CA ILE A 380 15.30 16.87 -7.46
C ILE A 380 15.30 17.83 -8.66
N VAL A 381 14.50 18.90 -8.59
CA VAL A 381 14.43 19.91 -9.67
C VAL A 381 15.81 20.53 -9.93
N LEU A 382 16.56 20.91 -8.89
CA LEU A 382 17.89 21.51 -9.04
C LEU A 382 18.89 20.56 -9.72
N ARG A 383 18.80 19.25 -9.46
CA ARG A 383 19.64 18.24 -10.13
C ARG A 383 19.24 18.01 -11.59
N ALA A 384 17.95 18.15 -11.89
CA ALA A 384 17.39 17.95 -13.23
C ALA A 384 17.52 19.20 -14.13
N LEU A 385 17.66 20.40 -13.55
CA LEU A 385 17.91 21.61 -14.31
C LEU A 385 19.28 21.49 -15.00
N PRO A 386 19.37 21.72 -16.32
CA PRO A 386 20.66 21.79 -16.99
C PRO A 386 21.50 22.85 -16.28
N THR A 387 22.71 22.48 -15.86
CA THR A 387 23.70 23.44 -15.36
C THR A 387 23.95 24.45 -16.48
N GLY A 388 23.38 25.64 -16.33
CA GLY A 388 23.25 26.61 -17.42
C GLY A 388 24.60 27.05 -18.00
N THR A 389 24.66 26.95 -19.34
CA THR A 389 25.45 27.74 -20.28
C THR A 389 26.98 27.61 -20.25
N ALA A 390 27.49 26.81 -21.17
CA ALA A 390 28.83 27.00 -21.72
C ALA A 390 28.98 28.46 -22.19
N ARG A 391 30.00 29.12 -21.64
CA ARG A 391 30.46 30.47 -21.96
C ARG A 391 30.55 30.63 -23.50
N PRO A 392 29.99 31.69 -24.10
CA PRO A 392 30.13 31.90 -25.54
C PRO A 392 31.63 31.96 -25.89
N PRO A 393 32.07 31.33 -26.99
CA PRO A 393 33.46 31.40 -27.40
C PRO A 393 33.87 32.85 -27.56
N ALA A 394 34.97 33.23 -26.90
CA ALA A 394 35.53 34.56 -26.99
C ALA A 394 35.71 34.94 -28.47
N ARG A 395 35.15 36.08 -28.87
CA ARG A 395 35.40 36.67 -30.19
C ARG A 395 36.93 36.73 -30.41
N PRO A 396 37.44 36.30 -31.58
CA PRO A 396 38.85 36.48 -31.88
C PRO A 396 39.16 37.97 -31.91
N ALA A 397 40.15 38.39 -31.13
CA ALA A 397 40.69 39.74 -31.19
C ALA A 397 41.20 40.01 -32.61
N ALA A 398 40.74 41.13 -33.19
CA ALA A 398 41.22 41.61 -34.46
C ALA A 398 42.74 41.86 -34.39
N ARG A 399 43.49 41.20 -35.26
CA ARG A 399 44.88 41.56 -35.56
C ARG A 399 44.87 42.93 -36.26
N THR A 400 45.33 43.96 -35.56
CA THR A 400 45.79 45.21 -36.18
C THR A 400 47.07 44.90 -36.95
N GLY A 401 46.94 44.80 -38.27
CA GLY A 401 48.07 44.82 -39.19
C GLY A 401 48.63 46.23 -39.29
N VAL A 402 49.92 46.36 -38.99
CA VAL A 402 50.76 47.50 -39.35
C VAL A 402 51.15 47.34 -40.82
N ASN A 403 50.93 48.39 -41.60
CA ASN A 403 51.81 48.83 -42.68
C ASN A 403 51.87 50.36 -42.62
#